data_AF-A0A958LE96-F1
#
_entry.id   AF-A0A958LE96-F1
#
_cell.length_a   1.000
_cell.length_b   1.000
_cell.length_c   1.000
_cell.angle_alpha   90.00
_cell.angle_beta   90.00
_cell.angle_gamma   90.00
#
_symmetry.space_group_name_H-M   'P 1'
#
loop_
_entity.id
_entity.type
_entity.pdbx_description
1 polymer ?
#
loop_
_entity_poly.entity_id
_entity_poly.type
_entity_poly.pdbx_seq_one_letter_code
_entity_poly.pdbx_strand_id
1 'polypeptide(L)'
;MFSAAYRKLGELSTRGYLSADAFIRSHATGIAYASGFLMLGTGLTGLSLAQTTIPINDFRIACSAFRLLALLEGTLGALIMTVAGIATVISAALGAYRAATSLLVVALASFVLRSFVHIFFNIGGTPPGGCDASLLTVP
;
A
#
# COMPACT_ATOMS: atom_id res chain seq x y z
N MET A 1 -27.58 -31.41 -43.48
CA MET A 1 -28.00 -30.76 -42.22
C MET A 1 -26.84 -30.33 -41.32
N PHE A 2 -25.78 -31.13 -41.15
CA PHE A 2 -24.66 -30.79 -40.24
C PHE A 2 -23.89 -29.50 -40.56
N SER A 3 -23.75 -29.11 -41.84
CA SER A 3 -23.00 -27.91 -42.25
C SER A 3 -23.61 -26.58 -41.74
N ALA A 4 -24.93 -26.52 -41.58
CA ALA A 4 -25.61 -25.32 -41.08
C ALA A 4 -25.37 -25.08 -39.57
N ALA A 5 -25.17 -26.15 -38.79
CA ALA A 5 -24.92 -26.06 -37.36
C ALA A 5 -23.54 -25.46 -37.04
N TYR A 6 -22.51 -25.84 -37.80
CA TYR A 6 -21.15 -25.34 -37.59
C TYR A 6 -20.99 -23.84 -37.91
N ARG A 7 -21.72 -23.31 -38.89
CA ARG A 7 -21.71 -21.86 -39.19
C ARG A 7 -22.28 -21.03 -38.04
N LYS A 8 -23.35 -21.50 -37.39
CA LYS A 8 -23.95 -20.81 -36.25
C LYS A 8 -23.05 -20.80 -35.01
N LEU A 9 -22.28 -21.86 -34.79
CA LEU A 9 -21.30 -21.95 -33.70
C LEU A 9 -20.13 -20.97 -33.88
N GLY A 10 -19.70 -20.73 -35.12
CA GLY A 10 -18.66 -19.76 -35.44
C GLY A 10 -19.04 -18.31 -35.08
N GLU A 11 -20.27 -17.89 -35.38
CA GLU A 11 -20.75 -16.52 -35.09
C GLU A 11 -21.00 -16.25 -33.61
N LEU A 12 -21.30 -17.28 -32.82
CA LEU A 12 -21.48 -17.16 -31.36
C LEU A 12 -20.14 -16.93 -30.64
N SER A 13 -19.06 -17.56 -31.12
CA SER A 13 -17.73 -17.41 -30.52
C SER A 13 -17.16 -16.01 -30.73
N THR A 14 -17.20 -15.48 -31.97
CA THR A 14 -16.67 -14.15 -32.30
C THR A 14 -17.41 -13.03 -31.57
N ARG A 15 -18.73 -13.16 -31.36
CA ARG A 15 -19.50 -12.20 -30.56
C ARG A 15 -19.14 -12.23 -29.07
N GLY A 16 -18.76 -13.39 -28.53
CA GLY A 16 -18.31 -13.53 -27.15
C GLY A 16 -16.97 -12.83 -26.90
N TYR A 17 -15.99 -13.01 -27.80
CA TYR A 17 -14.67 -12.36 -27.66
C TYR A 17 -14.73 -10.84 -27.81
N LEU A 18 -15.57 -10.32 -28.72
CA LEU A 18 -15.72 -8.88 -28.94
C LEU A 18 -16.36 -8.15 -27.74
N SER A 19 -17.28 -8.78 -27.00
CA SER A 19 -17.88 -8.14 -25.82
C SER A 19 -16.93 -8.13 -24.63
N ALA A 20 -16.11 -9.18 -24.48
CA ALA A 20 -15.10 -9.26 -23.43
C ALA A 20 -14.04 -8.16 -23.59
N ASP A 21 -13.57 -7.91 -24.81
CA ASP A 21 -12.56 -6.87 -25.09
C ASP A 21 -13.08 -5.45 -24.82
N ALA A 22 -14.35 -5.18 -25.15
CA ALA A 22 -14.99 -3.89 -24.88
C ALA A 22 -15.18 -3.64 -23.37
N PHE A 23 -15.50 -4.68 -22.61
CA PHE A 23 -15.64 -4.60 -21.15
C PHE A 23 -14.26 -4.39 -20.47
N ILE A 24 -13.23 -5.11 -20.92
CA ILE A 24 -11.87 -4.99 -20.38
C ILE A 24 -11.31 -3.58 -20.63
N ARG A 25 -11.47 -3.01 -21.83
CA ARG A 25 -10.98 -1.65 -22.11
C ARG A 25 -11.67 -0.57 -21.28
N SER A 26 -12.95 -0.73 -20.95
CA SER A 26 -13.69 0.23 -20.14
C SER A 26 -13.37 0.14 -18.64
N HIS A 27 -12.92 -1.02 -18.14
CA HIS A 27 -12.68 -1.26 -16.72
C HIS A 27 -11.22 -1.59 -16.34
N ALA A 28 -10.29 -1.57 -17.30
CA ALA A 28 -8.89 -1.96 -17.09
C ALA A 28 -8.22 -1.22 -15.91
N THR A 29 -8.47 0.09 -15.78
CA THR A 29 -7.93 0.90 -14.67
C THR A 29 -8.53 0.50 -13.33
N GLY A 30 -9.84 0.24 -13.27
CA GLY A 30 -10.51 -0.21 -12.05
C GLY A 30 -10.02 -1.58 -11.59
N ILE A 31 -9.82 -2.51 -12.52
CA ILE A 31 -9.33 -3.87 -12.23
C ILE A 31 -7.90 -3.82 -11.67
N ALA A 32 -7.04 -2.95 -12.21
CA ALA A 32 -5.67 -2.78 -11.71
C ALA A 32 -5.62 -2.21 -10.28
N TYR A 33 -6.46 -1.22 -9.95
CA TYR A 33 -6.54 -0.72 -8.58
C TYR A 33 -7.13 -1.75 -7.62
N ALA A 34 -8.15 -2.50 -8.04
CA ALA A 34 -8.78 -3.52 -7.22
C ALA A 34 -7.84 -4.69 -6.90
N SER A 35 -7.07 -5.18 -7.89
CA SER A 35 -6.10 -6.26 -7.67
C SER A 35 -4.96 -5.83 -6.75
N GLY A 36 -4.47 -4.60 -6.91
CA GLY A 36 -3.47 -4.01 -6.01
C GLY A 36 -3.97 -3.93 -4.56
N PHE A 37 -5.19 -3.43 -4.36
CA PHE A 37 -5.79 -3.33 -3.02
C PHE A 37 -6.03 -4.71 -2.39
N LEU A 38 -6.46 -5.69 -3.20
CA LEU A 38 -6.69 -7.05 -2.73
C LEU A 38 -5.40 -7.73 -2.30
N MET A 39 -4.32 -7.59 -3.08
CA MET A 39 -2.99 -8.14 -2.73
C MET A 39 -2.42 -7.51 -1.46
N LEU A 40 -2.64 -6.21 -1.27
CA LEU A 40 -2.22 -5.50 -0.07
C LEU A 40 -3.03 -5.95 1.15
N GLY A 41 -4.35 -6.10 0.99
CA GLY A 41 -5.25 -6.58 2.04
C GLY A 41 -4.94 -8.01 2.50
N THR A 42 -4.70 -8.95 1.57
CA THR A 42 -4.36 -10.34 1.92
C THR A 42 -2.97 -10.47 2.53
N GLY A 43 -2.01 -9.60 2.16
CA GLY A 43 -0.71 -9.55 2.83
C GLY A 43 -0.81 -9.08 4.29
N LEU A 44 -1.61 -8.04 4.56
CA LEU A 44 -1.79 -7.46 5.90
C LEU A 44 -2.44 -8.44 6.89
N THR A 45 -3.40 -9.26 6.46
CA THR A 45 -4.05 -10.24 7.34
C THR A 45 -3.09 -11.33 7.81
N GLY A 46 -2.12 -11.73 6.98
CA GLY A 46 -1.06 -12.68 7.36
C GLY A 46 -0.16 -12.17 8.48
N LEU A 47 0.20 -10.87 8.47
CA LEU A 47 0.98 -10.27 9.55
C LEU A 47 0.19 -10.20 10.87
N SER A 48 -1.11 -9.90 10.81
CA SER A 48 -1.97 -9.83 11.99
C SER A 48 -2.11 -11.19 12.68
N LEU A 49 -2.29 -12.27 11.91
CA LEU A 49 -2.39 -13.63 12.45
C LEU A 49 -1.09 -14.14 13.08
N ALA A 50 0.07 -13.64 12.62
CA ALA A 50 1.36 -14.04 13.17
C ALA A 50 1.63 -13.46 14.58
N GLN A 51 0.89 -12.43 15.01
CA GLN A 51 1.12 -11.72 16.27
C GLN A 51 0.42 -12.36 17.49
N THR A 52 -0.46 -13.34 17.32
CA THR A 52 -1.33 -13.83 18.41
C THR A 52 -0.74 -14.97 19.25
N THR A 53 0.41 -15.55 18.86
CA THR A 53 0.89 -16.84 19.42
C THR A 53 2.06 -16.72 20.42
N ILE A 54 2.55 -15.52 20.73
CA ILE A 54 3.72 -15.36 21.62
C ILE A 54 3.34 -14.54 22.87
N PRO A 55 3.62 -15.00 24.10
CA PRO A 55 3.34 -14.26 25.33
C PRO A 55 4.07 -12.90 25.31
N ILE A 56 3.27 -11.84 25.45
CA ILE A 56 3.63 -10.44 25.28
C ILE A 56 4.42 -9.96 26.51
N ASN A 57 5.73 -10.18 26.52
CA ASN A 57 6.64 -9.42 27.38
C ASN A 57 8.06 -9.33 26.79
N ASP A 58 8.16 -9.28 25.46
CA ASP A 58 9.44 -9.35 24.76
C ASP A 58 9.96 -7.92 24.46
N PHE A 59 10.82 -7.42 25.36
CA PHE A 59 11.44 -6.09 25.28
C PHE A 59 12.08 -5.79 23.91
N ARG A 60 12.58 -6.83 23.22
CA ARG A 60 13.19 -6.72 21.89
C ARG A 60 12.18 -6.29 20.82
N ILE A 61 10.94 -6.77 20.92
CA ILE A 61 9.87 -6.42 19.97
C ILE A 61 9.49 -4.96 20.15
N ALA A 62 9.27 -4.51 21.40
CA ALA A 62 8.99 -3.11 21.71
C ALA A 62 10.09 -2.18 21.18
N CYS A 63 11.36 -2.59 21.32
CA CYS A 63 12.50 -1.82 20.87
C CYS A 63 12.60 -1.71 19.34
N SER A 64 12.34 -2.82 18.63
CA SER A 64 12.31 -2.82 17.16
C SER A 64 11.13 -2.01 16.62
N ALA A 65 9.95 -2.12 17.23
CA ALA A 65 8.77 -1.33 16.88
C ALA A 65 9.03 0.16 17.07
N PHE A 66 9.68 0.57 18.17
CA PHE A 66 10.06 1.96 18.41
C PHE A 66 11.00 2.51 17.32
N ARG A 67 12.04 1.76 16.93
CA ARG A 67 12.94 2.16 15.84
C ARG A 67 12.21 2.29 14.50
N LEU A 68 11.32 1.35 14.19
CA LEU A 68 10.52 1.40 12.96
C LEU A 68 9.56 2.60 12.97
N LEU A 69 8.93 2.89 14.10
CA LEU A 69 8.05 4.04 14.26
C LEU A 69 8.82 5.35 14.09
N ALA A 70 10.01 5.45 14.69
CA ALA A 70 10.89 6.61 14.55
C ALA A 70 11.40 6.81 13.10
N LEU A 71 11.69 5.71 12.38
CA LEU A 71 12.03 5.75 10.95
C LEU A 71 10.86 6.22 10.10
N LEU A 72 9.65 5.70 10.34
CA LEU A 72 8.43 6.08 9.65
C LEU A 72 8.05 7.55 9.90
N GLU A 73 8.23 8.04 11.13
CA GLU A 73 7.97 9.43 11.51
C GLU A 73 9.02 10.42 10.95
N GLY A 74 10.27 9.98 10.87
CA GLY A 74 11.40 10.81 10.46
C GLY A 74 11.58 10.92 8.95
N THR A 75 12.69 10.37 8.47
CA THR A 75 13.17 10.56 7.10
C THR A 75 12.32 9.82 6.07
N LEU A 76 11.74 8.67 6.41
CA LEU A 76 10.94 7.89 5.48
C LEU A 76 9.60 8.58 5.17
N GLY A 77 8.88 9.07 6.19
CA GLY A 77 7.64 9.82 5.99
C GLY A 77 7.86 11.10 5.16
N ALA A 78 8.95 11.82 5.42
CA ALA A 78 9.33 12.99 4.62
C ALA A 78 9.69 12.63 3.16
N LEU A 79 10.34 11.49 2.93
CA LEU A 79 10.69 11.02 1.59
C LEU A 79 9.43 10.67 0.79
N ILE A 80 8.47 9.94 1.37
CA ILE A 80 7.22 9.60 0.68
C ILE A 80 6.42 10.86 0.35
N MET A 81 6.34 11.82 1.29
CA MET A 81 5.65 13.09 1.08
C MET A 81 6.24 13.87 -0.10
N THR A 82 7.57 14.02 -0.17
CA THR A 82 8.24 14.78 -1.21
C THR A 82 8.16 14.09 -2.57
N VAL A 83 8.39 12.77 -2.63
CA VAL A 83 8.27 12.00 -3.88
C VAL A 83 6.85 12.01 -4.42
N ALA A 84 5.84 11.83 -3.57
CA ALA A 84 4.43 11.91 -3.97
C ALA A 84 4.05 13.33 -4.45
N GLY A 85 4.56 14.37 -3.80
CA GLY A 85 4.35 15.76 -4.21
C GLY A 85 4.93 16.05 -5.60
N ILE A 86 6.18 15.64 -5.87
CA ILE A 86 6.81 15.84 -7.18
C ILE A 86 6.08 15.04 -8.27
N ALA A 87 5.75 13.78 -7.98
CA ALA A 87 5.01 12.92 -8.91
C ALA A 87 3.61 13.49 -9.22
N THR A 88 2.97 14.16 -8.26
CA THR A 88 1.70 14.89 -8.44
C THR A 88 1.85 16.01 -9.47
N VAL A 89 2.88 16.85 -9.33
CA VAL A 89 3.14 17.98 -10.24
C VAL A 89 3.42 17.47 -11.66
N ILE A 90 4.25 16.44 -11.79
CA ILE A 90 4.57 15.83 -13.09
C ILE A 90 3.31 15.23 -13.74
N SER A 91 2.50 14.51 -12.98
CA SER A 91 1.26 13.90 -13.49
C SER A 91 0.25 14.95 -13.94
N ALA A 92 0.18 16.08 -13.24
CA ALA A 92 -0.65 17.22 -13.62
C ALA A 92 -0.16 17.86 -14.93
N ALA A 93 1.16 18.01 -15.10
CA ALA A 93 1.76 18.57 -16.32
C ALA A 93 1.55 17.69 -17.56
N LEU A 94 1.46 16.36 -17.39
CA LEU A 94 1.17 15.41 -18.46
C LEU A 94 -0.33 15.28 -18.80
N GLY A 95 -1.21 16.07 -18.17
CA GLY A 95 -2.66 16.02 -18.40
C GLY A 95 -3.38 14.85 -17.73
N ALA A 96 -2.70 14.07 -16.90
CA ALA A 96 -3.27 12.92 -16.19
C ALA A 96 -3.94 13.35 -14.87
N TYR A 97 -4.97 14.21 -14.96
CA TYR A 97 -5.60 14.85 -13.79
C TYR A 97 -6.07 13.87 -12.71
N ARG A 98 -6.67 12.74 -13.11
CA ARG A 98 -7.14 11.71 -12.16
C ARG A 98 -6.00 11.06 -11.37
N ALA A 99 -4.85 10.84 -11.99
CA ALA A 99 -3.66 10.29 -11.33
C ALA A 99 -2.99 11.36 -10.45
N ALA A 100 -2.97 12.62 -10.88
CA ALA A 100 -2.47 13.72 -10.07
C ALA A 100 -3.27 13.86 -8.76
N THR A 101 -4.60 13.80 -8.82
CA THR A 101 -5.43 13.91 -7.62
C THR A 101 -5.22 12.77 -6.63
N SER A 102 -4.96 11.55 -7.08
CA SER A 102 -4.68 10.43 -6.17
C SER A 102 -3.32 10.58 -5.49
N LEU A 103 -2.29 11.01 -6.22
CA LEU A 103 -0.97 11.29 -5.65
C LEU A 103 -0.98 12.48 -4.69
N LEU A 104 -1.81 13.49 -4.96
CA LEU A 104 -2.02 14.63 -4.06
C LEU A 104 -2.60 14.18 -2.72
N VAL A 105 -3.59 13.28 -2.74
CA VAL A 105 -4.18 12.72 -1.52
C VAL A 105 -3.15 11.91 -0.73
N VAL A 106 -2.30 11.13 -1.40
CA VAL A 106 -1.22 10.37 -0.73
C VAL A 106 -0.21 11.30 -0.06
N ALA A 107 0.19 12.39 -0.73
CA ALA A 107 1.10 13.38 -0.16
C ALA A 107 0.50 14.01 1.12
N LEU A 108 -0.76 14.45 1.07
CA LEU A 108 -1.45 15.03 2.22
C LEU A 108 -1.67 14.00 3.34
N ALA A 109 -2.06 12.77 3.01
CA ALA A 109 -2.28 11.71 3.99
C ALA A 109 -1.01 11.38 4.75
N SER A 110 0.14 11.30 4.08
CA SER A 110 1.44 11.06 4.74
C SER A 110 1.82 12.17 5.71
N PHE A 111 1.51 13.43 5.37
CA PHE A 111 1.75 14.58 6.23
C PHE A 111 0.85 14.59 7.48
N VAL A 112 -0.45 14.30 7.29
CA VAL A 112 -1.41 14.22 8.39
C VAL A 112 -1.08 13.06 9.32
N LEU A 113 -0.72 11.89 8.77
CA LEU A 113 -0.35 10.72 9.56
C LEU A 113 0.90 11.00 10.42
N ARG A 114 1.91 11.66 9.85
CA ARG A 114 3.11 12.10 10.59
C ARG A 114 2.75 13.04 11.74
N SER A 115 1.89 14.02 11.47
CA SER A 115 1.44 14.99 12.48
C SER A 115 0.63 14.31 13.59
N PHE A 116 -0.22 13.36 13.25
CA PHE A 116 -1.04 12.62 14.20
C PHE A 116 -0.19 11.73 15.11
N VAL A 117 0.75 10.97 14.54
CA VAL A 117 1.66 10.12 15.31
C VAL A 117 2.50 10.95 16.27
N HIS A 118 3.04 12.10 15.82
CA HIS A 118 3.82 12.99 16.67
C HIS A 118 3.01 13.52 17.87
N ILE A 119 1.75 13.91 17.65
CA ILE A 119 0.88 14.46 18.69
C ILE A 119 0.48 13.40 19.73
N PHE A 120 0.12 12.19 19.28
CA PHE A 120 -0.41 11.16 20.19
C PHE A 120 0.65 10.29 20.83
N PHE A 121 1.81 10.12 20.20
CA PHE A 121 2.85 9.21 20.71
C PHE A 121 4.08 9.89 21.30
N ASN A 122 4.17 11.24 21.27
CA ASN A 122 5.25 12.07 21.84
C ASN A 122 6.55 11.28 22.09
N ILE A 123 7.19 10.87 20.99
CA ILE A 123 8.27 9.86 20.95
C ILE A 123 9.60 10.44 21.51
N GLY A 124 9.56 11.68 22.05
CA GLY A 124 10.69 12.33 22.72
C GLY A 124 11.06 11.75 24.09
N GLY A 125 10.29 10.79 24.62
CA GLY A 125 10.65 10.04 25.81
C GLY A 125 11.41 8.77 25.47
N THR A 126 12.72 8.71 25.73
CA THR A 126 13.46 7.44 25.77
C THR A 126 12.75 6.47 26.71
N PRO A 127 12.41 5.24 26.29
CA PRO A 127 11.77 4.27 27.17
C PRO A 127 12.67 4.02 28.39
N PRO A 128 12.11 3.98 29.63
CA PRO A 128 12.86 3.68 30.84
C PRO A 128 13.34 2.22 30.76
N GLY A 129 14.58 2.03 30.28
CA GLY A 129 15.13 0.70 30.00
C GLY A 129 16.20 0.66 28.91
N GLY A 130 16.41 1.73 28.13
CA GLY A 130 17.55 1.83 27.21
C GLY A 130 17.48 0.80 26.08
N CYS A 131 17.02 1.22 24.91
CA CYS A 131 17.02 0.43 23.68
C CYS A 131 18.41 0.32 23.03
N ASP A 132 19.44 0.56 23.82
CA ASP A 132 20.82 0.71 23.40
C ASP A 132 21.45 -0.67 23.36
N ALA A 133 22.00 -1.03 22.19
CA ALA A 133 22.62 -2.32 21.94
C ALA A 133 23.83 -2.63 22.87
N SER A 134 24.22 -1.67 23.71
CA SER A 134 25.32 -1.72 24.68
C SER A 134 25.13 -2.76 25.80
N LEU A 135 23.92 -3.27 26.04
CA LEU A 135 23.64 -4.27 27.08
C LEU A 135 23.78 -5.74 26.60
N LEU A 136 24.03 -5.96 25.30
CA LEU A 136 24.31 -7.30 24.74
C LEU A 136 25.81 -7.61 24.57
N THR A 137 26.68 -6.70 25.03
CA THR A 137 28.15 -6.78 24.94
C THR A 137 28.83 -6.87 26.32
N VAL A 138 28.19 -7.50 27.31
CA VAL A 138 28.90 -7.93 28.53
C VAL A 138 29.56 -9.29 28.21
N PRO A 139 30.90 -9.44 28.36
CA PRO A 139 31.61 -10.68 28.07
C PRO A 139 31.23 -11.84 28.99
#